data_AF-A0A972CYJ4-F1
#
_entry.id   AF-A0A972CYJ4-F1
#
_cell.length_a   1.000
_cell.length_b   1.000
_cell.length_c   1.000
_cell.angle_alpha   90.00
_cell.angle_beta   90.00
_cell.angle_gamma   90.00
#
_symmetry.space_group_name_H-M   'P 1'
#
loop_
_entity.id
_entity.type
_entity.pdbx_description
1 polymer ?
#
loop_
_entity_poly.entity_id
_entity_poly.type
_entity_poly.pdbx_seq_one_letter_code
_entity_poly.pdbx_strand_id
1 'polypeptide(L)'
;MFGELLEKAKNGDKASTEEIINRLQPLIISSIRRYYNKPNEYHDLIQDGILKVLECIKDYEPSKGVHFLGYVKIMLRYLYLDKHKMKVHQSLNEVVGDGEVELMDLLVSEDKEPLEEILDREDKKYLLEALNRLTDRQRQVVILYYFEKMRLEDIASMLGVSYRTVVNTKTRAIEKLTLGLYFDE
;
A
#
# COMPACT_ATOMS: atom_id res chain seq x y z
N MET A 1 -24.35 -16.20 34.90
CA MET A 1 -23.02 -16.78 34.58
C MET A 1 -23.13 -17.47 33.22
N PHE A 2 -22.13 -17.36 32.34
CA PHE A 2 -22.21 -17.90 30.97
C PHE A 2 -21.93 -19.40 30.86
N GLY A 3 -21.46 -20.07 31.92
CA GLY A 3 -20.95 -21.45 31.86
C GLY A 3 -21.90 -22.47 31.24
N GLU A 4 -23.10 -22.65 31.82
CA GLU A 4 -24.06 -23.64 31.31
C GLU A 4 -24.57 -23.30 29.90
N LEU A 5 -24.76 -22.01 29.61
CA LEU A 5 -25.17 -21.55 28.29
C LEU A 5 -24.10 -21.81 27.23
N LEU A 6 -22.82 -21.63 27.58
CA LEU A 6 -21.70 -21.87 26.67
C LEU A 6 -21.59 -23.35 26.29
N GLU A 7 -21.73 -24.26 27.25
CA GLU A 7 -21.69 -25.69 26.99
C GLU A 7 -22.83 -26.12 26.05
N LYS A 8 -24.06 -25.64 26.29
CA LYS A 8 -25.20 -25.92 25.41
C LYS A 8 -25.01 -25.30 24.02
N ALA A 9 -24.58 -24.04 23.95
CA ALA A 9 -24.34 -23.34 22.69
C ALA A 9 -23.25 -24.03 21.85
N LYS A 10 -22.17 -24.50 22.47
CA LYS A 10 -21.12 -25.28 21.79
C LYS A 10 -21.62 -26.60 21.21
N ASN A 11 -22.60 -27.22 21.87
CA ASN A 11 -23.26 -28.43 21.39
C ASN A 11 -24.34 -28.16 20.31
N GLY A 12 -24.44 -26.92 19.83
CA GLY A 12 -25.35 -26.53 18.75
C GLY A 12 -26.75 -26.09 19.21
N ASP A 13 -26.96 -25.89 20.51
CA ASP A 13 -28.24 -25.39 21.02
C ASP A 13 -28.46 -23.93 20.62
N LYS A 14 -29.39 -23.73 19.68
CA LYS A 14 -29.68 -22.41 19.11
C LYS A 14 -30.22 -21.43 20.15
N ALA A 15 -31.05 -21.90 21.08
CA ALA A 15 -31.65 -21.06 22.11
C ALA A 15 -30.57 -20.48 23.06
N SER A 16 -29.62 -21.31 23.49
CA SER A 16 -28.50 -20.85 24.31
C SER A 16 -27.58 -19.89 23.56
N THR A 17 -27.33 -20.13 22.27
CA THR A 17 -26.56 -19.22 21.42
C THR A 17 -27.25 -17.85 21.29
N GLU A 18 -28.54 -17.84 21.00
CA GLU A 18 -29.34 -16.61 20.88
C GLU A 18 -29.35 -15.83 22.21
N GLU A 19 -29.53 -16.52 23.33
CA GLU A 19 -29.49 -15.92 24.66
C GLU A 19 -28.11 -15.27 24.97
N ILE A 20 -27.02 -15.92 24.58
CA ILE A 20 -25.67 -15.35 24.73
C ILE A 20 -25.53 -14.09 23.87
N ILE A 21 -25.97 -14.12 22.61
CA ILE A 21 -25.92 -12.98 21.70
C ILE A 21 -26.71 -11.80 22.26
N ASN A 22 -27.95 -12.03 22.70
CA ASN A 22 -28.82 -10.99 23.26
C ASN A 22 -28.19 -10.32 24.49
N ARG A 23 -27.55 -11.09 25.38
CA ARG A 23 -26.83 -10.56 26.54
C ARG A 23 -25.57 -9.76 26.18
N LEU A 24 -24.92 -10.10 25.06
CA LEU A 24 -23.69 -9.45 24.61
C LEU A 24 -23.95 -8.30 23.62
N GLN A 25 -25.17 -8.14 23.11
CA GLN A 25 -25.52 -7.05 22.20
C GLN A 25 -25.13 -5.65 22.72
N PRO A 26 -25.33 -5.29 24.01
CA PRO A 26 -24.84 -4.00 24.52
C PRO A 26 -23.31 -3.85 24.48
N LEU A 27 -22.57 -4.96 24.65
CA LEU A 27 -21.11 -4.96 24.53
C LEU A 27 -20.67 -4.78 23.07
N ILE A 28 -21.38 -5.39 22.12
CA ILE A 28 -21.16 -5.18 20.68
C ILE A 28 -21.35 -3.70 20.33
N ILE A 29 -22.50 -3.14 20.69
CA ILE A 29 -22.87 -1.72 20.44
C ILE A 29 -21.84 -0.76 21.05
N SER A 30 -21.46 -0.97 22.30
CA SER A 30 -20.45 -0.13 22.97
C SER A 30 -19.05 -0.28 22.38
N SER A 31 -18.69 -1.47 21.89
CA SER A 31 -17.44 -1.70 21.17
C SER A 31 -17.41 -0.98 19.82
N ILE A 32 -18.50 -1.03 19.05
CA ILE A 32 -18.63 -0.27 17.78
C ILE A 32 -18.44 1.21 18.03
N ARG A 33 -19.21 1.78 18.98
CA ARG A 33 -19.14 3.22 19.32
C ARG A 33 -17.74 3.64 19.75
N ARG A 34 -17.02 2.77 20.44
CA ARG A 34 -15.68 3.05 20.96
C ARG A 34 -14.58 2.93 19.91
N TYR A 35 -14.68 1.94 19.02
CA TYR A 35 -13.56 1.54 18.17
C TYR A 35 -13.77 1.83 16.68
N TYR A 36 -15.01 1.83 16.17
CA TYR A 36 -15.30 2.05 14.74
C TYR A 36 -16.71 2.67 14.56
N ASN A 37 -16.86 3.94 14.94
CA ASN A 37 -18.16 4.61 14.97
C ASN A 37 -18.58 5.14 13.57
N LYS A 38 -19.24 4.27 12.79
CA LYS A 38 -19.81 4.61 11.47
C LYS A 38 -21.33 4.43 11.50
N PRO A 39 -22.12 5.51 11.69
CA PRO A 39 -23.58 5.42 11.80
C PRO A 39 -24.27 4.77 10.60
N ASN A 40 -23.75 5.01 9.38
CA ASN A 40 -24.34 4.48 8.15
C ASN A 40 -24.13 2.97 7.98
N GLU A 41 -23.20 2.36 8.73
CA GLU A 41 -22.84 0.93 8.65
C GLU A 41 -23.31 0.17 9.90
N TYR A 42 -24.11 0.79 10.78
CA TYR A 42 -24.32 0.27 12.13
C TYR A 42 -24.96 -1.12 12.18
N HIS A 43 -25.89 -1.40 11.26
CA HIS A 43 -26.53 -2.71 11.16
C HIS A 43 -25.52 -3.81 10.79
N ASP A 44 -24.64 -3.52 9.83
CA ASP A 44 -23.64 -4.47 9.35
C ASP A 44 -22.55 -4.69 10.41
N LEU A 45 -22.14 -3.62 11.10
CA LEU A 45 -21.20 -3.71 12.21
C LEU A 45 -21.75 -4.55 13.37
N ILE A 46 -23.06 -4.46 13.65
CA ILE A 46 -23.69 -5.35 14.64
C ILE A 46 -23.62 -6.80 14.17
N GLN A 47 -23.91 -7.09 12.89
CA GLN A 47 -23.80 -8.46 12.37
C GLN A 47 -22.38 -9.00 12.43
N ASP A 48 -21.37 -8.21 12.08
CA ASP A 48 -19.95 -8.59 12.23
C ASP A 48 -19.61 -8.91 13.68
N GLY A 49 -20.12 -8.10 14.62
CA GLY A 49 -19.99 -8.35 16.05
C GLY A 49 -20.63 -9.66 16.50
N ILE A 50 -21.83 -9.98 15.99
CA ILE A 50 -22.52 -11.24 16.28
C ILE A 50 -21.72 -12.42 15.74
N LEU A 51 -21.24 -12.35 14.48
CA LEU A 51 -20.38 -13.38 13.88
C LEU A 51 -19.13 -13.62 14.73
N LYS A 52 -18.47 -12.55 15.17
CA LYS A 52 -17.29 -12.67 16.06
C LYS A 52 -17.63 -13.29 17.41
N VAL A 53 -18.81 -13.00 17.98
CA VAL A 53 -19.27 -13.66 19.21
C VAL A 53 -19.51 -15.15 18.99
N LEU A 54 -20.10 -15.55 17.85
CA LEU A 54 -20.28 -16.96 17.49
C LEU A 54 -18.94 -17.71 17.40
N GLU A 55 -17.93 -17.10 16.78
CA GLU A 55 -16.56 -17.62 16.77
C GLU A 55 -16.01 -17.75 18.21
N CYS A 56 -16.20 -16.74 19.04
CA CYS A 56 -15.76 -16.78 20.43
C CYS A 56 -16.42 -17.92 21.23
N ILE A 57 -17.71 -18.19 21.01
CA ILE A 57 -18.41 -19.31 21.67
C ILE A 57 -17.74 -20.63 21.29
N LYS A 58 -17.42 -20.82 20.01
CA LYS A 58 -16.78 -22.03 19.50
C LYS A 58 -15.36 -22.22 20.05
N ASP A 59 -14.56 -21.16 20.04
CA ASP A 59 -13.11 -21.23 20.28
C ASP A 59 -12.71 -21.00 21.75
N TYR A 60 -13.64 -20.57 22.60
CA TYR A 60 -13.34 -20.26 23.99
C TYR A 60 -12.97 -21.51 24.80
N GLU A 61 -11.81 -21.48 25.47
CA GLU A 61 -11.33 -22.55 26.33
C GLU A 61 -11.21 -22.06 27.79
N PRO A 62 -12.04 -22.54 28.72
CA PRO A 62 -11.97 -22.15 30.13
C PRO A 62 -10.63 -22.47 30.79
N SER A 63 -9.92 -23.50 30.32
CA SER A 63 -8.60 -23.93 30.83
C SER A 63 -7.52 -22.85 30.69
N LYS A 64 -7.68 -21.88 29.79
CA LYS A 64 -6.74 -20.75 29.60
C LYS A 64 -6.84 -19.67 30.68
N GLY A 65 -7.76 -19.80 31.64
CA GLY A 65 -7.82 -18.94 32.83
C GLY A 65 -8.38 -17.53 32.60
N VAL A 66 -8.94 -17.24 31.43
CA VAL A 66 -9.54 -15.93 31.10
C VAL A 66 -11.05 -16.07 31.08
N HIS A 67 -11.78 -15.15 31.74
CA HIS A 67 -13.24 -15.14 31.69
C HIS A 67 -13.78 -14.82 30.29
N PHE A 68 -14.83 -15.54 29.86
CA PHE A 68 -15.46 -15.40 28.55
C PHE A 68 -15.80 -13.96 28.15
N LEU A 69 -16.40 -13.18 29.06
CA LEU A 69 -16.75 -11.78 28.78
C LEU A 69 -15.52 -10.91 28.46
N GLY A 70 -14.42 -11.14 29.18
CA GLY A 70 -13.14 -10.46 28.93
C GLY A 70 -12.53 -10.86 27.60
N TYR A 71 -12.58 -12.16 27.28
CA TYR A 71 -12.15 -12.69 25.99
C TYR A 71 -12.93 -12.06 24.82
N VAL A 72 -14.26 -12.10 24.85
CA VAL A 72 -15.13 -11.49 23.82
C VAL A 72 -14.85 -9.99 23.68
N LYS A 73 -14.71 -9.25 24.78
CA LYS A 73 -14.41 -7.81 24.75
C LYS A 73 -13.10 -7.51 24.01
N ILE A 74 -12.07 -8.32 24.21
CA ILE A 74 -10.79 -8.18 23.50
C ILE A 74 -10.96 -8.50 22.01
N MET A 75 -11.69 -9.57 21.69
CA MET A 75 -11.93 -9.98 20.30
C MET A 75 -12.72 -8.94 19.51
N LEU A 76 -13.78 -8.37 20.10
CA LEU A 76 -14.56 -7.27 19.50
C LEU A 76 -13.71 -6.02 19.31
N ARG A 77 -12.83 -5.69 20.26
CA ARG A 77 -11.87 -4.58 20.11
C ARG A 77 -11.00 -4.78 18.86
N TYR A 78 -10.41 -5.95 18.67
CA TYR A 78 -9.54 -6.21 17.52
C TYR A 78 -10.32 -6.20 16.20
N LEU A 79 -11.50 -6.82 16.16
CA LEU A 79 -12.39 -6.80 15.00
C LEU A 79 -12.61 -5.37 14.48
N TYR A 80 -13.05 -4.46 15.35
CA TYR A 80 -13.40 -3.09 14.94
C TYR A 80 -12.17 -2.20 14.72
N LEU A 81 -11.04 -2.46 15.38
CA LEU A 81 -9.79 -1.76 15.08
C LEU A 81 -9.25 -2.12 13.69
N ASP A 82 -9.38 -3.38 13.27
CA ASP A 82 -8.91 -3.81 11.94
C ASP A 82 -9.79 -3.26 10.81
N LYS A 83 -11.06 -2.92 11.06
CA LYS A 83 -11.93 -2.25 10.08
C LYS A 83 -11.38 -0.89 9.63
N HIS A 84 -10.65 -0.15 10.48
CA HIS A 84 -9.96 1.10 10.08
C HIS A 84 -8.86 0.89 9.04
N LYS A 85 -8.31 -0.32 8.94
CA LYS A 85 -7.24 -0.65 7.98
C LYS A 85 -7.78 -1.04 6.61
N MET A 86 -9.09 -1.29 6.50
CA MET A 86 -9.70 -1.59 5.21
C MET A 86 -9.73 -0.32 4.38
N LYS A 87 -9.19 -0.39 3.15
CA LYS A 87 -9.31 0.71 2.19
C LYS A 87 -10.78 0.94 1.91
N VAL A 88 -11.28 2.13 2.21
CA VAL A 88 -12.62 2.53 1.81
C VAL A 88 -12.60 2.69 0.29
N HIS A 89 -13.53 2.04 -0.40
CA HIS A 89 -13.76 2.31 -1.81
C HIS A 89 -14.46 3.68 -1.90
N GLN A 90 -13.76 4.69 -2.42
CA GLN A 90 -14.37 5.97 -2.76
C GLN A 90 -14.84 5.94 -4.21
N SER A 91 -16.02 6.49 -4.44
CA SER A 91 -16.51 6.68 -5.81
C SER A 91 -15.78 7.87 -6.42
N LEU A 92 -15.40 7.77 -7.69
CA LEU A 92 -14.87 8.94 -8.40
C LEU A 92 -15.93 10.03 -8.57
N ASN A 93 -17.22 9.66 -8.56
CA ASN A 93 -18.34 10.59 -8.62
C ASN A 93 -18.78 11.08 -7.23
N GLU A 94 -17.99 10.82 -6.19
CA GLU A 94 -18.26 11.36 -4.85
C GLU A 94 -17.97 12.86 -4.86
N VAL A 95 -18.97 13.65 -4.45
CA VAL A 95 -18.86 15.10 -4.39
C VAL A 95 -18.08 15.51 -3.15
N VAL A 96 -17.12 16.42 -3.31
CA VAL A 96 -16.24 16.92 -2.24
C VAL A 96 -16.37 18.44 -2.05
N GLY A 97 -16.03 18.92 -0.85
CA GLY A 97 -16.14 20.34 -0.50
C GLY A 97 -17.59 20.81 -0.37
N ASP A 98 -17.89 21.97 -0.96
CA ASP A 98 -19.23 22.58 -0.94
C ASP A 98 -20.24 21.91 -1.90
N GLY A 99 -19.89 20.75 -2.46
CA GLY A 99 -20.79 19.94 -3.27
C GLY A 99 -20.82 20.32 -4.75
N GLU A 100 -19.80 21.02 -5.24
CA GLU A 100 -19.70 21.46 -6.65
C GLU A 100 -18.70 20.65 -7.48
N VAL A 101 -17.81 19.87 -6.84
CA VAL A 101 -16.69 19.20 -7.52
C VAL A 101 -16.72 17.70 -7.19
N GLU A 102 -16.68 16.85 -8.22
CA GLU A 102 -16.53 15.41 -8.05
C GLU A 102 -15.05 15.04 -7.83
N LEU A 103 -14.78 13.93 -7.14
CA LEU A 103 -13.42 13.45 -6.93
C LEU A 103 -12.66 13.25 -8.25
N MET A 104 -13.36 12.87 -9.32
CA MET A 104 -12.81 12.67 -10.67
C MET A 104 -12.23 13.96 -11.27
N ASP A 105 -12.84 15.11 -10.98
CA ASP A 105 -12.46 16.41 -11.54
C ASP A 105 -11.11 16.90 -10.99
N LEU A 106 -10.66 16.34 -9.86
CA LEU A 106 -9.37 16.65 -9.24
C LEU A 106 -8.22 15.80 -9.79
N LEU A 107 -8.50 14.79 -10.62
CA LEU A 107 -7.47 13.93 -11.19
C LEU A 107 -6.73 14.67 -12.31
N VAL A 108 -5.41 14.79 -12.16
CA VAL A 108 -4.53 15.33 -13.20
C VAL A 108 -4.22 14.21 -14.20
N SER A 109 -4.21 14.53 -15.50
CA SER A 109 -3.80 13.58 -16.53
C SER A 109 -2.32 13.22 -16.38
N GLU A 110 -1.97 11.96 -16.65
CA GLU A 110 -0.56 11.54 -16.77
C GLU A 110 0.06 11.93 -18.12
N ASP A 111 -0.75 12.47 -19.04
CA ASP A 111 -0.29 12.92 -20.34
C ASP A 111 0.64 14.12 -20.19
N LYS A 112 1.75 14.08 -20.93
CA LYS A 112 2.70 15.20 -20.99
C LYS A 112 2.04 16.41 -21.61
N GLU A 113 2.26 17.58 -21.02
CA GLU A 113 1.80 18.82 -21.61
C GLU A 113 2.54 19.10 -22.94
N PRO A 114 1.95 19.84 -23.89
CA PRO A 114 2.60 20.16 -25.16
C PRO A 114 3.98 20.82 -25.00
N LEU A 115 4.17 21.60 -23.93
CA LEU A 115 5.46 22.22 -23.62
C LEU A 115 6.50 21.16 -23.20
N GLU A 116 6.11 20.22 -22.33
CA GLU A 116 6.98 19.11 -21.91
C GLU A 116 7.39 18.25 -23.10
N GLU A 117 6.47 17.97 -24.03
CA GLU A 117 6.81 17.24 -25.26
C GLU A 117 7.87 17.96 -26.11
N ILE A 118 7.78 19.29 -26.21
CA ILE A 118 8.74 20.09 -26.99
C ILE A 118 10.11 20.07 -26.30
N LEU A 119 10.14 20.29 -24.98
CA LEU A 119 11.38 20.24 -24.19
C LEU A 119 12.04 18.86 -24.29
N ASP A 120 11.28 17.77 -24.17
CA ASP A 120 11.80 16.41 -24.34
C ASP A 120 12.41 16.17 -25.73
N ARG A 121 11.80 16.73 -26.78
CA ARG A 121 12.32 16.62 -28.16
C ARG A 121 13.64 17.37 -28.30
N GLU A 122 13.78 18.53 -27.67
CA GLU A 122 15.02 19.31 -27.64
C GLU A 122 16.10 18.59 -26.82
N ASP A 123 15.80 18.16 -25.60
CA ASP A 123 16.72 17.38 -24.74
C ASP A 123 17.23 16.13 -25.45
N LYS A 124 16.34 15.42 -26.15
CA LYS A 124 16.71 14.24 -26.94
C LYS A 124 17.64 14.59 -28.10
N LYS A 125 17.43 15.73 -28.75
CA LYS A 125 18.33 16.22 -29.82
C LYS A 125 19.71 16.52 -29.24
N TYR A 126 19.80 17.24 -28.13
CA TYR A 126 21.06 17.53 -27.44
C TYR A 126 21.78 16.27 -26.99
N LEU A 127 21.04 15.31 -26.43
CA LEU A 127 21.59 14.01 -26.02
C LEU A 127 22.17 13.23 -27.21
N LEU A 128 21.47 13.21 -28.35
CA LEU A 128 21.95 12.56 -29.57
C LEU A 128 23.24 13.21 -30.09
N GLU A 129 23.32 14.54 -30.08
CA GLU A 129 24.53 15.26 -30.44
C GLU A 129 25.68 14.96 -29.48
N ALA A 130 25.42 14.91 -28.18
CA ALA A 130 26.42 14.60 -27.16
C ALA A 130 26.91 13.15 -27.26
N LEU A 131 26.03 12.20 -27.58
CA LEU A 131 26.38 10.80 -27.85
C LEU A 131 27.32 10.66 -29.05
N ASN A 132 27.19 11.52 -30.06
CA ASN A 132 28.11 11.54 -31.20
C ASN A 132 29.51 12.07 -30.86
N ARG A 133 29.67 12.80 -29.74
CA ARG A 133 30.98 13.29 -29.24
C ARG A 133 31.69 12.28 -28.34
N LEU A 134 31.03 11.19 -27.96
CA LEU A 134 31.66 10.10 -27.22
C LEU A 134 32.56 9.27 -28.12
N THR A 135 33.71 8.86 -27.60
CA THR A 135 34.51 7.83 -28.25
C THR A 135 33.81 6.47 -28.14
N ASP A 136 34.13 5.52 -29.02
CA ASP A 136 33.53 4.17 -28.98
C ASP A 136 33.67 3.53 -27.59
N ARG A 137 34.82 3.71 -26.95
CA ARG A 137 35.09 3.18 -25.61
C ARG A 137 34.28 3.85 -24.51
N GLN A 138 34.03 5.16 -24.63
CA GLN A 138 33.13 5.90 -23.73
C GLN A 138 31.69 5.43 -23.89
N ARG A 139 31.21 5.33 -25.13
CA ARG A 139 29.86 4.87 -25.46
C ARG A 139 29.63 3.44 -24.96
N GLN A 140 30.58 2.54 -25.19
CA GLN A 140 30.50 1.15 -24.74
C GLN A 140 30.38 1.04 -23.22
N VAL A 141 31.20 1.79 -22.45
CA VAL A 141 31.13 1.77 -20.98
C VAL A 141 29.79 2.33 -20.47
N VAL A 142 29.25 3.38 -21.09
CA VAL A 142 27.94 3.95 -20.74
C VAL A 142 26.82 2.96 -21.01
N ILE A 143 26.83 2.27 -22.16
CA ILE A 143 25.82 1.26 -22.51
C ILE A 143 25.83 0.11 -21.50
N LEU A 144 27.00 -0.47 -21.25
CA LEU A 144 27.13 -1.61 -20.33
C LEU A 144 26.69 -1.26 -18.90
N TYR A 145 26.92 -0.02 -18.46
CA TYR A 145 26.57 0.41 -17.11
C TYR A 145 25.10 0.82 -16.96
N TYR A 146 24.57 1.65 -17.86
CA TYR A 146 23.22 2.21 -17.70
C TYR A 146 22.11 1.36 -18.32
N PHE A 147 22.38 0.68 -19.45
CA PHE A 147 21.39 -0.13 -20.14
C PHE A 147 21.48 -1.60 -19.75
N GLU A 148 22.69 -2.18 -19.76
CA GLU A 148 22.90 -3.58 -19.36
C GLU A 148 23.01 -3.77 -17.84
N LYS A 149 23.01 -2.68 -17.07
CA LYS A 149 23.08 -2.66 -15.59
C LYS A 149 24.24 -3.48 -15.00
N MET A 150 25.36 -3.58 -15.72
CA MET A 150 26.54 -4.32 -15.26
C MET A 150 27.31 -3.54 -14.18
N ARG A 151 27.96 -4.26 -13.26
CA ARG A 151 28.85 -3.64 -12.28
C ARG A 151 30.15 -3.20 -12.94
N LEU A 152 30.76 -2.14 -12.44
CA LEU A 152 31.97 -1.55 -13.02
C LEU A 152 33.16 -2.53 -12.99
N GLU A 153 33.19 -3.42 -12.00
CA GLU A 153 34.16 -4.51 -11.88
C GLU A 153 33.99 -5.54 -13.00
N ASP A 154 32.74 -5.94 -13.29
CA ASP A 154 32.43 -6.91 -14.33
C ASP A 154 32.75 -6.32 -15.73
N ILE A 155 32.46 -5.03 -15.92
CA ILE A 155 32.82 -4.29 -17.14
C ILE A 155 34.34 -4.22 -17.31
N ALA A 156 35.09 -3.98 -16.23
CA ALA A 156 36.55 -3.91 -16.26
C ALA A 156 37.17 -5.24 -16.69
N SER A 157 36.70 -6.34 -16.09
CA SER A 157 37.09 -7.71 -16.45
C SER A 157 36.74 -8.03 -17.91
N MET A 158 35.53 -7.67 -18.36
CA MET A 158 35.07 -7.90 -19.74
C MET A 158 35.92 -7.15 -20.77
N LEU A 159 36.27 -5.90 -20.47
CA LEU A 159 37.05 -5.03 -21.37
C LEU A 159 38.58 -5.22 -21.23
N GLY A 160 39.03 -6.13 -20.36
CA GLY A 160 40.44 -6.41 -20.12
C GLY A 160 41.23 -5.19 -19.61
N VAL A 161 40.60 -4.30 -18.83
CA VAL A 161 41.23 -3.07 -18.30
C VAL A 161 41.07 -2.97 -16.79
N SER A 162 41.84 -2.07 -16.16
CA SER A 162 41.69 -1.83 -14.73
C SER A 162 40.35 -1.17 -14.40
N TYR A 163 39.82 -1.49 -13.22
CA TYR A 163 38.60 -0.87 -12.67
C TYR A 163 38.63 0.67 -12.76
N ARG A 164 39.77 1.28 -12.39
CA ARG A 164 39.96 2.73 -12.43
C ARG A 164 39.86 3.32 -13.85
N THR A 165 40.23 2.55 -14.87
CA THR A 165 40.06 2.96 -16.28
C THR A 165 38.59 3.04 -16.65
N VAL A 166 37.77 2.06 -16.25
CA VAL A 166 36.32 2.06 -16.51
C VAL A 166 35.64 3.22 -15.78
N VAL A 167 36.00 3.45 -14.51
CA VAL A 167 35.51 4.60 -13.73
C VAL A 167 35.81 5.92 -14.45
N ASN A 168 37.07 6.17 -14.81
CA ASN A 168 37.46 7.40 -15.50
C ASN A 168 36.78 7.55 -16.88
N THR A 169 36.61 6.44 -17.59
CA THR A 169 35.94 6.43 -18.89
C THR A 169 34.47 6.78 -18.75
N LYS A 170 33.77 6.24 -17.74
CA LYS A 170 32.38 6.59 -17.41
C LYS A 170 32.27 8.06 -17.03
N THR A 171 33.12 8.55 -16.13
CA THR A 171 33.09 9.94 -15.67
C THR A 171 33.25 10.91 -16.84
N ARG A 172 34.26 10.71 -17.69
CA ARG A 172 34.47 11.54 -18.89
C ARG A 172 33.34 11.44 -19.91
N ALA A 173 32.69 10.28 -20.00
CA ALA A 173 31.54 10.11 -20.87
C ALA A 173 30.34 10.91 -20.34
N ILE A 174 30.06 10.84 -19.04
CA ILE A 174 28.99 11.61 -18.40
C ILE A 174 29.25 13.11 -18.54
N GLU A 175 30.48 13.59 -18.29
CA GLU A 175 30.84 15.00 -18.46
C GLU A 175 30.52 15.52 -19.87
N LYS A 176 30.83 14.74 -20.91
CA LYS A 176 30.50 15.10 -22.30
C LYS A 176 29.00 15.08 -22.58
N LEU A 177 28.26 14.15 -21.97
CA LEU A 177 26.80 14.07 -22.09
C LEU A 177 26.13 15.25 -21.39
N THR A 178 26.57 15.61 -20.19
CA THR A 178 26.06 16.76 -19.45
C THR A 178 26.41 18.07 -20.14
N LEU A 179 27.63 18.22 -20.69
CA LEU A 179 27.98 19.43 -21.44
C LEU A 179 27.10 19.65 -22.68
N GLY A 180 26.56 18.58 -23.27
CA GLY A 180 25.63 18.71 -24.39
C GLY A 180 24.26 19.28 -24.00
N LEU A 181 23.86 19.15 -22.73
CA LEU A 181 22.55 19.57 -22.21
C LEU A 181 22.54 21.02 -21.69
N TYR A 182 23.69 21.63 -21.43
CA TYR A 182 23.81 22.96 -20.78
C TYR A 182 24.34 24.07 -21.70
N PHE A 183 24.40 23.87 -23.02
CA PHE A 183 25.10 24.80 -23.94
C PHE A 183 24.20 25.64 -24.85
N ASP A 184 22.92 25.82 -24.52
CA ASP A 184 22.02 26.79 -25.17
C ASP A 184 21.25 27.67 -24.15
N GLU A 185 21.98 28.26 -23.19
CA GLU A 185 21.56 29.50 -22.48
C GLU A 185 22.46 30.68 -22.88
#